data_AF-A0A3D2SDC2-F1
#
_entry.id   AF-A0A3D2SDC2-F1
#
_cell.length_a   1.000
_cell.length_b   1.000
_cell.length_c   1.000
_cell.angle_alpha   90.00
_cell.angle_beta   90.00
_cell.angle_gamma   90.00
#
_symmetry.space_group_name_H-M   'P 1'
#
loop_
_entity.id
_entity.type
_entity.pdbx_description
1 polymer ?
#
loop_
_entity_poly.entity_id
_entity_poly.type
_entity_poly.pdbx_seq_one_letter_code
_entity_poly.pdbx_strand_id
1 'polypeptide(L)'
;MDDVCLDTTIEELSEIESLNIRLINICKYNNLIDLSQILDYYVSHGHFLDIRNFGIQSSNELVRISQKYISLYPSIIAVNNELPDLELNPPLIELPIKRSYTHLQKTIFANFINIKISLLSVRLKNVLRKYFNDDYSFDTFERMILLTPEDKLRNINGLGEKSFVELRKLINSVNEYIDTFIHR
;
A
#
# COMPACT_ATOMS: atom_id res chain seq x y z
N MET A 1 -5.21 33.74 2.44
CA MET A 1 -4.84 32.40 1.93
C MET A 1 -4.17 31.76 3.11
N ASP A 2 -4.89 30.86 3.78
CA ASP A 2 -4.35 30.15 4.94
C ASP A 2 -3.19 29.29 4.45
N ASP A 3 -2.05 29.41 5.10
CA ASP A 3 -0.79 28.80 4.69
C ASP A 3 -0.81 27.31 5.06
N VAL A 4 -1.46 26.51 4.21
CA VAL A 4 -1.52 25.06 4.40
C VAL A 4 -0.18 24.47 3.99
N CYS A 5 0.47 23.78 4.94
CA CYS A 5 1.71 23.03 4.73
C CYS A 5 1.55 21.56 5.16
N LEU A 6 2.56 20.72 4.95
CA LEU A 6 2.46 19.27 5.24
C LEU A 6 2.24 18.94 6.72
N ASP A 7 2.70 19.79 7.61
CA ASP A 7 2.54 19.63 9.06
C ASP A 7 1.17 20.13 9.54
N THR A 8 0.30 20.62 8.64
CA THR A 8 -1.06 21.05 8.97
C THR A 8 -1.83 19.87 9.56
N THR A 9 -2.27 20.03 10.80
CA THR A 9 -2.98 18.98 11.53
C THR A 9 -4.38 18.74 10.95
N ILE A 10 -4.97 17.57 11.22
CA ILE A 10 -6.34 17.26 10.79
C ILE A 10 -7.37 18.24 11.40
N GLU A 11 -7.09 18.80 12.58
CA GLU A 11 -7.88 19.83 13.22
C GLU A 11 -7.83 21.16 12.46
N GLU A 12 -6.64 21.65 12.13
CA GLU A 12 -6.47 22.87 11.34
C GLU A 12 -7.06 22.71 9.93
N LEU A 13 -6.83 21.54 9.31
CA LEU A 13 -7.42 21.18 8.03
C LEU A 13 -8.95 21.14 8.09
N SER A 14 -9.51 20.79 9.24
CA SER A 14 -10.96 20.78 9.46
C SER A 14 -11.59 22.17 9.47
N GLU A 15 -10.88 23.16 10.00
CA GLU A 15 -11.34 24.55 10.01
C GLU A 15 -11.29 25.16 8.60
N ILE A 16 -10.25 24.81 7.82
CA ILE A 16 -10.02 25.32 6.47
C ILE A 16 -10.96 24.67 5.45
N GLU A 17 -11.12 23.35 5.48
CA GLU A 17 -11.95 22.61 4.52
C GLU A 17 -13.38 22.34 5.03
N SER A 18 -13.73 22.78 6.25
CA SER A 18 -15.00 22.49 6.91
C SER A 18 -15.30 20.98 7.02
N LEU A 19 -14.31 20.21 7.50
CA LEU A 19 -14.43 18.75 7.60
C LEU A 19 -15.42 18.31 8.65
N ASN A 20 -16.11 17.20 8.37
CA ASN A 20 -17.03 16.61 9.33
C ASN A 20 -16.27 16.10 10.57
N ILE A 21 -16.77 16.39 11.77
CA ILE A 21 -16.26 15.89 13.07
C ILE A 21 -16.05 14.37 13.05
N ARG A 22 -16.95 13.64 12.38
CA ARG A 22 -16.83 12.19 12.19
C ARG A 22 -15.57 11.82 11.40
N LEU A 23 -15.25 12.54 10.33
CA LEU A 23 -14.07 12.31 9.51
C LEU A 23 -12.79 12.55 10.32
N ILE A 24 -12.75 13.63 11.11
CA ILE A 24 -11.64 13.93 12.03
C ILE A 24 -11.38 12.77 13.00
N ASN A 25 -12.43 12.27 13.65
CA ASN A 25 -12.31 11.17 14.61
C ASN A 25 -11.83 9.87 13.96
N ILE A 26 -12.27 9.59 12.73
CA ILE A 26 -11.82 8.40 12.00
C ILE A 26 -10.36 8.57 11.55
N CYS A 27 -9.95 9.76 11.10
CA CYS A 27 -8.56 10.05 10.72
C CYS A 27 -7.62 9.85 11.93
N LYS A 28 -7.95 10.43 13.08
CA LYS A 28 -7.19 10.23 14.33
C LYS A 28 -7.13 8.77 14.76
N TYR A 29 -8.24 8.05 14.70
CA TYR A 29 -8.29 6.63 15.05
C TYR A 29 -7.35 5.77 14.18
N ASN A 30 -7.11 6.20 12.93
CA ASN A 30 -6.26 5.49 11.98
C ASN A 30 -4.88 6.14 11.81
N ASN A 31 -4.45 6.99 12.75
CA ASN A 31 -3.16 7.69 12.73
C ASN A 31 -2.92 8.53 11.46
N LEU A 32 -3.97 9.18 10.95
CA LEU A 32 -3.90 10.23 9.94
C LEU A 32 -4.10 11.57 10.65
N ILE A 33 -3.07 12.03 11.36
CA ILE A 33 -3.13 13.20 12.24
C ILE A 33 -2.73 14.51 11.55
N ASP A 34 -2.06 14.43 10.41
CA ASP A 34 -1.58 15.59 9.63
C ASP A 34 -1.76 15.38 8.11
N LEU A 35 -1.61 16.47 7.36
CA LEU A 35 -1.75 16.47 5.91
C LEU A 35 -0.71 15.58 5.23
N SER A 36 0.52 15.51 5.75
CA SER A 36 1.57 14.62 5.24
C SER A 36 1.11 13.16 5.24
N GLN A 37 0.58 12.66 6.35
CA GLN A 37 0.12 11.27 6.49
C GLN A 37 -1.10 10.97 5.62
N ILE A 38 -2.00 11.94 5.45
CA ILE A 38 -3.16 11.80 4.56
C ILE A 38 -2.69 11.65 3.12
N LEU A 39 -1.74 12.51 2.69
CA LEU A 39 -1.18 12.47 1.35
C LEU A 39 -0.31 11.22 1.13
N ASP A 40 0.47 10.79 2.13
CA ASP A 40 1.23 9.52 2.12
C ASP A 40 0.29 8.34 1.84
N TYR A 41 -0.84 8.29 2.54
CA TYR A 41 -1.84 7.24 2.38
C TYR A 41 -2.51 7.31 1.02
N TYR A 42 -2.93 8.51 0.60
CA TYR A 42 -3.58 8.73 -0.69
C TYR A 42 -2.68 8.36 -1.87
N VAL A 43 -1.41 8.78 -1.85
CA VAL A 43 -0.42 8.42 -2.87
C VAL A 43 -0.20 6.90 -2.90
N SER A 44 -0.24 6.24 -1.74
CA SER A 44 0.01 4.80 -1.64
C SER A 44 -1.17 3.93 -2.08
N HIS A 45 -2.41 4.40 -1.94
CA HIS A 45 -3.61 3.57 -2.15
C HIS A 45 -4.60 4.13 -3.19
N GLY A 46 -4.61 5.43 -3.43
CA GLY A 46 -5.55 6.11 -4.34
C GLY A 46 -6.96 6.30 -3.79
N HIS A 47 -7.33 5.61 -2.70
CA HIS A 47 -8.61 5.69 -1.99
C HIS A 47 -8.44 5.41 -0.50
N PHE A 48 -9.45 5.70 0.33
CA PHE A 48 -9.43 5.47 1.78
C PHE A 48 -10.43 4.40 2.26
N LEU A 49 -11.07 3.69 1.33
CA LEU A 49 -12.07 2.65 1.62
C LEU A 49 -11.51 1.47 2.43
N ASP A 50 -10.21 1.21 2.34
CA ASP A 50 -9.55 0.10 3.05
C ASP A 50 -9.26 0.43 4.52
N ILE A 51 -9.46 1.69 4.93
CA ILE A 51 -9.27 2.12 6.30
C ILE A 51 -10.51 1.77 7.13
N ARG A 52 -10.27 1.18 8.30
CA ARG A 52 -11.34 0.83 9.23
C ARG A 52 -12.20 2.06 9.57
N ASN A 53 -13.51 1.89 9.44
CA ASN A 53 -14.56 2.89 9.68
C ASN A 53 -14.67 4.01 8.64
N PHE A 54 -13.90 3.98 7.54
CA PHE A 54 -14.16 4.86 6.39
C PHE A 54 -15.33 4.31 5.56
N GLY A 55 -16.36 5.13 5.40
CA GLY A 55 -17.42 4.89 4.43
C GLY A 55 -17.12 5.56 3.08
N ILE A 56 -17.91 5.25 2.06
CA ILE A 56 -17.77 5.80 0.70
C ILE A 56 -17.70 7.34 0.70
N GLN A 57 -18.61 7.98 1.45
CA GLN A 57 -18.68 9.44 1.53
C GLN A 57 -17.41 10.05 2.15
N SER A 58 -16.93 9.48 3.26
CA SER A 58 -15.70 9.92 3.95
C SER A 58 -14.45 9.69 3.10
N SER A 59 -14.40 8.59 2.35
CA SER A 59 -13.30 8.33 1.42
C SER A 59 -13.27 9.35 0.30
N ASN A 60 -14.40 9.66 -0.34
CA ASN A 60 -14.46 10.63 -1.43
C ASN A 60 -14.09 12.05 -0.96
N GLU A 61 -14.53 12.42 0.23
CA GLU A 61 -14.18 13.71 0.86
C GLU A 61 -12.66 13.83 1.05
N LEU A 62 -12.02 12.79 1.59
CA LEU A 62 -10.58 12.78 1.84
C LEU A 62 -9.74 12.67 0.55
N VAL A 63 -10.23 11.96 -0.47
CA VAL A 63 -9.64 11.95 -1.82
C VAL A 63 -9.63 13.37 -2.41
N ARG A 64 -10.75 14.10 -2.32
CA ARG A 64 -10.83 15.47 -2.86
C ARG A 64 -9.82 16.41 -2.19
N ILE A 65 -9.68 16.32 -0.87
CA ILE A 65 -8.71 17.10 -0.10
C ILE A 65 -7.28 16.72 -0.51
N SER A 66 -7.03 15.41 -0.64
CA SER A 66 -5.72 14.91 -1.04
C SER A 66 -5.33 15.42 -2.43
N GLN A 67 -6.27 15.40 -3.39
CA GLN A 67 -6.07 15.97 -4.73
C GLN A 67 -5.83 17.49 -4.70
N LYS A 68 -6.50 18.22 -3.81
CA LYS A 68 -6.34 19.67 -3.66
C LYS A 68 -4.93 20.05 -3.18
N TYR A 69 -4.38 19.26 -2.27
CA TYR A 69 -3.10 19.55 -1.62
C TYR A 69 -1.93 18.69 -2.09
N ILE A 70 -2.14 17.86 -3.11
CA ILE A 70 -1.11 16.96 -3.65
C ILE A 70 0.13 17.71 -4.15
N SER A 71 -0.02 18.97 -4.56
CA SER A 71 1.08 19.83 -5.02
C SER A 71 2.04 20.24 -3.89
N LEU A 72 1.58 20.21 -2.63
CA LEU A 72 2.41 20.46 -1.45
C LEU A 72 3.21 19.21 -1.06
N TYR A 73 2.76 18.04 -1.50
CA TYR A 73 3.42 16.78 -1.23
C TYR A 73 4.73 16.70 -2.04
N PRO A 74 5.87 16.40 -1.41
CA PRO A 74 7.16 16.31 -2.09
C PRO A 74 7.03 15.27 -3.20
N SER A 75 7.08 15.74 -4.44
CA SER A 75 6.63 14.94 -5.59
C SER A 75 7.55 13.75 -5.82
N ILE A 76 7.08 12.55 -5.53
CA ILE A 76 7.46 11.35 -6.28
C ILE A 76 6.24 10.95 -7.09
N ILE A 77 6.34 11.26 -8.39
CA ILE A 77 5.48 10.87 -9.52
C ILE A 77 4.28 11.79 -9.79
N ALA A 78 4.51 12.69 -10.74
CA ALA A 78 3.48 13.17 -11.65
C ALA A 78 2.91 11.98 -12.44
N VAL A 79 1.59 11.78 -12.37
CA VAL A 79 0.85 11.06 -13.42
C VAL A 79 -0.06 12.08 -14.10
N ASN A 80 0.38 12.49 -15.29
CA ASN A 80 -0.40 12.91 -16.46
C ASN A 80 -1.62 13.81 -16.23
N ASN A 81 -1.42 15.12 -16.41
CA ASN A 81 -2.29 15.96 -17.24
C ASN A 81 -1.38 16.87 -18.09
N GLU A 82 -1.75 17.12 -19.34
CA GLU A 82 -0.91 17.56 -20.47
C GLU A 82 -0.28 18.98 -20.38
N LEU A 83 0.84 19.14 -21.12
CA LEU A 83 1.52 20.32 -21.73
C LEU A 83 2.68 21.05 -20.98
N PRO A 84 3.65 21.64 -21.73
CA PRO A 84 5.09 21.41 -21.53
C PRO A 84 5.93 22.66 -21.13
N ASP A 85 7.23 22.42 -20.97
CA ASP A 85 8.38 23.34 -20.93
C ASP A 85 8.72 24.01 -19.58
N LEU A 86 9.69 23.43 -18.85
CA LEU A 86 11.05 23.98 -18.73
C LEU A 86 11.95 23.05 -17.89
N GLU A 87 13.18 22.85 -18.37
CA GLU A 87 14.25 22.11 -17.71
C GLU A 87 14.65 22.70 -16.35
N LEU A 88 15.05 21.84 -15.40
CA LEU A 88 16.20 22.03 -14.51
C LEU A 88 16.45 20.74 -13.70
N ASN A 89 17.46 19.97 -14.09
CA ASN A 89 18.05 18.91 -13.25
C ASN A 89 18.65 19.53 -11.98
N PRO A 90 18.50 18.91 -10.80
CA PRO A 90 19.69 18.40 -10.11
C PRO A 90 19.42 17.14 -9.24
N PRO A 91 20.42 16.63 -8.52
CA PRO A 91 21.14 15.38 -8.76
C PRO A 91 20.47 14.11 -8.20
N LEU A 92 20.80 12.98 -8.84
CA LEU A 92 20.50 11.60 -8.44
C LEU A 92 20.81 11.36 -6.95
N ILE A 93 19.76 11.20 -6.13
CA ILE A 93 19.85 10.53 -4.83
C ILE A 93 19.10 9.20 -4.99
N GLU A 94 19.86 8.14 -5.26
CA GLU A 94 19.35 6.77 -5.25
C GLU A 94 19.05 6.37 -3.79
N LEU A 95 17.81 6.57 -3.37
CA LEU A 95 17.22 5.91 -2.21
C LEU A 95 16.18 4.89 -2.70
N PRO A 96 16.02 3.76 -1.97
CA PRO A 96 15.55 2.51 -2.54
C PRO A 96 14.16 2.68 -3.12
N ILE A 97 14.08 2.44 -4.42
CA ILE A 97 12.86 2.40 -5.23
C ILE A 97 11.78 1.67 -4.41
N LYS A 98 10.80 2.40 -3.87
CA LYS A 98 9.53 1.82 -3.42
C LYS A 98 9.03 1.04 -4.63
N ARG A 99 9.06 -0.30 -4.57
CA ARG A 99 8.74 -1.19 -5.70
C ARG A 99 7.26 -1.01 -6.05
N SER A 100 6.93 0.02 -6.81
CA SER A 100 5.57 0.23 -7.31
C SER A 100 5.41 -0.65 -8.54
N TYR A 101 4.74 -1.79 -8.38
CA TYR A 101 4.43 -2.66 -9.51
C TYR A 101 3.20 -2.12 -10.26
N THR A 102 3.28 -2.14 -11.59
CA THR A 102 2.13 -1.83 -12.45
C THR A 102 1.00 -2.83 -12.24
N HIS A 103 -0.24 -2.47 -12.59
CA HIS A 103 -1.38 -3.38 -12.52
C HIS A 103 -1.14 -4.69 -13.30
N LEU A 104 -0.49 -4.60 -14.46
CA LEU A 104 -0.12 -5.77 -15.26
C LEU A 104 0.88 -6.66 -14.51
N GLN A 105 1.92 -6.07 -13.92
CA GLN A 105 2.90 -6.81 -13.12
C GLN A 105 2.23 -7.48 -11.90
N LYS A 106 1.38 -6.77 -11.16
CA LYS A 106 0.61 -7.34 -10.04
C LYS A 106 -0.25 -8.52 -10.47
N THR A 107 -0.89 -8.42 -11.63
CA THR A 107 -1.70 -9.52 -12.19
C THR A 107 -0.83 -10.73 -12.54
N ILE A 108 0.34 -10.50 -13.16
CA ILE A 108 1.30 -11.55 -13.50
C ILE A 108 1.81 -12.24 -12.23
N PHE A 109 2.20 -11.48 -11.20
CA PHE A 109 2.66 -12.02 -9.93
C PHE A 109 1.56 -12.77 -9.20
N ALA A 110 0.33 -12.23 -9.15
CA ALA A 110 -0.81 -12.91 -8.57
C ALA A 110 -1.06 -14.27 -9.24
N ASN A 111 -1.00 -14.33 -10.58
CA ASN A 111 -1.14 -15.58 -11.31
C ASN A 111 -0.03 -16.58 -10.95
N PHE A 112 1.22 -16.12 -10.89
CA PHE A 112 2.35 -16.96 -10.50
C PHE A 112 2.22 -17.49 -9.06
N ILE A 113 1.86 -16.62 -8.12
CA ILE A 113 1.61 -16.97 -6.71
C ILE A 113 0.51 -18.04 -6.63
N ASN A 114 -0.61 -17.86 -7.33
CA ASN A 114 -1.72 -18.82 -7.35
C ASN A 114 -1.29 -20.19 -7.89
N ILE A 115 -0.51 -20.23 -8.97
CA ILE A 115 0.08 -21.47 -9.48
C ILE A 115 0.95 -22.14 -8.41
N LYS A 116 1.85 -21.39 -7.76
CA LYS A 116 2.72 -21.95 -6.73
C LYS A 116 1.94 -22.42 -5.50
N ILE A 117 0.91 -21.70 -5.07
CA ILE A 117 0.03 -22.11 -3.96
C ILE A 117 -0.69 -23.42 -4.29
N SER A 118 -1.13 -23.61 -5.54
CA SER A 118 -1.79 -24.85 -5.96
C SER A 118 -0.90 -26.09 -5.78
N LEU A 119 0.43 -25.92 -5.87
CA LEU A 119 1.42 -26.98 -5.75
C LEU A 119 1.83 -27.31 -4.30
N LEU A 120 1.38 -26.52 -3.31
CA LEU A 120 1.73 -26.75 -1.91
C LEU A 120 1.02 -27.98 -1.34
N SER A 121 1.42 -28.37 -0.14
CA SER A 121 0.69 -29.34 0.67
C SER A 121 -0.72 -28.85 0.99
N VAL A 122 -1.67 -29.79 1.13
CA VAL A 122 -3.05 -29.49 1.53
C VAL A 122 -3.10 -28.74 2.86
N ARG A 123 -2.20 -29.09 3.78
CA ARG A 123 -2.08 -28.43 5.09
C ARG A 123 -1.72 -26.96 4.94
N LEU A 124 -0.67 -26.63 4.20
CA LEU A 124 -0.25 -25.25 4.01
C LEU A 124 -1.30 -24.45 3.23
N LYS A 125 -1.91 -25.03 2.19
CA LYS A 125 -3.05 -24.43 1.48
C LYS A 125 -4.19 -24.03 2.44
N ASN A 126 -4.58 -24.90 3.35
CA ASN A 126 -5.64 -24.61 4.32
C ASN A 126 -5.24 -23.52 5.33
N VAL A 127 -3.96 -23.45 5.72
CA VAL A 127 -3.44 -22.36 6.56
C VAL A 127 -3.49 -21.04 5.80
N LEU A 128 -2.95 -20.98 4.58
CA LEU A 128 -2.94 -19.77 3.76
C LEU A 128 -4.35 -19.29 3.42
N ARG A 129 -5.26 -20.20 3.10
CA ARG A 129 -6.67 -19.87 2.85
C ARG A 129 -7.30 -19.10 4.01
N LYS A 130 -7.11 -19.59 5.23
CA LYS A 130 -7.61 -18.93 6.44
C LYS A 130 -6.88 -17.63 6.73
N TYR A 131 -5.56 -17.62 6.51
CA TYR A 131 -4.72 -16.45 6.80
C TYR A 131 -5.03 -15.29 5.85
N PHE A 132 -5.26 -15.58 4.57
CA PHE A 132 -5.61 -14.59 3.55
C PHE A 132 -7.11 -14.28 3.45
N ASN A 133 -7.95 -15.00 4.21
CA ASN A 133 -9.41 -14.89 4.09
C ASN A 133 -9.90 -15.02 2.64
N ASP A 134 -9.35 -16.04 1.94
CA ASP A 134 -9.61 -16.33 0.52
C ASP A 134 -9.18 -15.25 -0.50
N ASP A 135 -8.45 -14.20 -0.08
CA ASP A 135 -7.89 -13.19 -0.99
C ASP A 135 -6.45 -13.52 -1.41
N TYR A 136 -6.29 -13.98 -2.66
CA TYR A 136 -4.99 -14.33 -3.24
C TYR A 136 -4.44 -13.27 -4.20
N SER A 137 -4.84 -12.01 -4.00
CA SER A 137 -4.24 -10.88 -4.71
C SER A 137 -2.76 -10.73 -4.37
N PHE A 138 -2.01 -10.12 -5.29
CA PHE A 138 -0.60 -9.81 -5.06
C PHE A 138 -0.43 -8.88 -3.86
N ASP A 139 -1.27 -7.86 -3.72
CA ASP A 139 -1.20 -6.89 -2.62
C ASP A 139 -1.38 -7.57 -1.25
N THR A 140 -2.30 -8.54 -1.15
CA THR A 140 -2.49 -9.31 0.08
C THR A 140 -1.30 -10.22 0.36
N PHE A 141 -0.74 -10.88 -0.65
CA PHE A 141 0.46 -11.69 -0.47
C PHE A 141 1.67 -10.83 -0.07
N GLU A 142 1.86 -9.68 -0.71
CA GLU A 142 2.94 -8.75 -0.40
C GLU A 142 2.85 -8.25 1.03
N ARG A 143 1.69 -7.71 1.43
CA ARG A 143 1.47 -7.18 2.77
C ARG A 143 1.61 -8.26 3.85
N MET A 144 0.98 -9.41 3.67
CA MET A 144 0.85 -10.43 4.71
C MET A 144 2.00 -11.43 4.77
N ILE A 145 2.78 -11.54 3.69
CA ILE A 145 3.91 -12.46 3.59
C ILE A 145 5.21 -11.71 3.29
N LEU A 146 5.33 -11.02 2.16
CA LEU A 146 6.63 -10.48 1.72
C LEU A 146 7.16 -9.34 2.62
N LEU A 147 6.27 -8.47 3.09
CA LEU A 147 6.59 -7.36 4.00
C LEU A 147 6.52 -7.76 5.48
N THR A 148 6.12 -9.00 5.77
CA THR A 148 5.98 -9.47 7.14
C THR A 148 7.29 -10.12 7.61
N PRO A 149 7.87 -9.68 8.74
CA PRO A 149 9.07 -10.30 9.30
C PRO A 149 8.90 -11.80 9.55
N GLU A 150 9.96 -12.57 9.33
CA GLU A 150 9.91 -14.03 9.42
C GLU A 150 9.39 -14.55 10.78
N ASP A 151 9.79 -13.90 11.87
CA ASP A 151 9.34 -14.27 13.23
C ASP A 151 7.83 -14.19 13.39
N LYS A 152 7.18 -13.23 12.72
CA LYS A 152 5.71 -13.13 12.71
C LYS A 152 5.09 -14.24 11.86
N LEU A 153 5.71 -14.60 10.74
CA LEU A 153 5.24 -15.68 9.87
C LEU A 153 5.28 -17.04 10.58
N ARG A 154 6.30 -17.29 11.42
CA ARG A 154 6.37 -18.52 12.23
C ARG A 154 5.20 -18.68 13.20
N ASN A 155 4.58 -17.57 13.62
CA ASN A 155 3.49 -17.56 14.59
C ASN A 155 2.09 -17.67 13.93
N ILE A 156 2.00 -17.93 12.62
CA ILE A 156 0.70 -18.13 11.96
C ILE A 156 0.01 -19.37 12.51
N ASN A 157 -1.23 -19.19 12.98
CA ASN A 157 -2.02 -20.28 13.56
C ASN A 157 -2.17 -21.48 12.59
N GLY A 158 -1.77 -22.66 13.05
CA GLY A 158 -1.82 -23.90 12.28
C GLY A 158 -0.57 -24.17 11.41
N LEU A 159 0.36 -23.23 11.34
CA LEU A 159 1.63 -23.38 10.64
C LEU A 159 2.63 -24.15 11.50
N GLY A 160 2.83 -25.43 11.18
CA GLY A 160 3.88 -26.25 11.81
C GLY A 160 5.20 -26.16 11.05
N GLU A 161 6.29 -26.66 11.64
CA GLU A 161 7.66 -26.49 11.11
C GLU A 161 7.82 -26.95 9.65
N LYS A 162 7.25 -28.11 9.29
CA LYS A 162 7.28 -28.60 7.89
C LYS A 162 6.57 -27.66 6.92
N SER A 163 5.42 -27.11 7.33
CA SER A 163 4.67 -26.15 6.53
C SER A 163 5.36 -24.78 6.47
N PHE A 164 6.09 -24.41 7.52
CA PHE A 164 6.90 -23.20 7.53
C PHE A 164 8.09 -23.29 6.55
N VAL A 165 8.79 -24.44 6.51
CA VAL A 165 9.84 -24.69 5.50
C VAL A 165 9.29 -24.60 4.08
N GLU A 166 8.09 -25.14 3.85
CA GLU A 166 7.40 -25.07 2.56
C GLU A 166 7.00 -23.62 2.20
N LEU A 167 6.49 -22.85 3.17
CA LEU A 167 6.20 -21.41 3.00
C LEU A 167 7.46 -20.63 2.62
N ARG A 168 8.60 -20.90 3.26
CA ARG A 168 9.86 -20.24 2.93
C ARG A 168 10.29 -20.53 1.49
N LYS A 169 10.12 -21.76 1.01
CA LYS A 169 10.38 -22.11 -0.40
C LYS A 169 9.48 -21.35 -1.37
N LEU A 170 8.20 -21.17 -1.01
CA LEU A 170 7.27 -20.33 -1.77
C LEU A 170 7.78 -18.89 -1.85
N ILE A 171 8.10 -18.27 -0.71
CA ILE A 171 8.59 -16.89 -0.62
C ILE A 171 9.83 -16.69 -1.49
N ASN A 172 10.80 -17.59 -1.39
CA ASN A 172 12.02 -17.52 -2.20
C ASN A 172 11.71 -17.61 -3.69
N SER A 173 10.86 -18.56 -4.11
CA SER A 173 10.48 -18.71 -5.52
C SER A 173 9.71 -17.50 -6.05
N VAL A 174 8.93 -16.81 -5.21
CA VAL A 174 8.21 -15.58 -5.60
C VAL A 174 9.17 -14.41 -5.71
N ASN A 175 10.07 -14.23 -4.75
CA ASN A 175 11.08 -13.17 -4.79
C ASN A 175 12.02 -13.31 -6.00
N GLU A 176 12.52 -14.52 -6.28
CA GLU A 176 13.32 -14.80 -7.47
C GLU A 176 12.57 -14.42 -8.76
N TYR A 177 11.28 -14.76 -8.84
CA TYR A 177 10.45 -14.41 -9.99
C TYR A 177 10.26 -12.90 -10.13
N ILE A 178 9.95 -12.20 -9.03
CA ILE A 178 9.82 -10.74 -9.02
C ILE A 178 11.13 -10.07 -9.44
N ASP A 179 12.26 -10.52 -8.91
CA ASP A 179 13.57 -9.93 -9.22
C ASP A 179 13.92 -10.09 -10.71
N THR A 180 13.49 -11.17 -11.37
CA THR A 180 13.65 -11.33 -12.84
C THR A 180 12.88 -10.30 -13.67
N PHE A 181 11.81 -9.71 -13.13
CA PHE A 181 11.04 -8.64 -13.78
C PHE A 181 11.62 -7.26 -13.53
N ILE A 182 12.41 -7.09 -12.46
CA ILE A 182 13.08 -5.81 -12.13
C ILE A 182 14.37 -5.64 -12.95
N HIS A 183 15.02 -6.73 -13.35
CA HIS A 183 16.30 -6.73 -14.06
C HIS A 183 16.15 -6.95 -15.58
N ARG A 184 14.92 -6.81 -16.11
CA ARG A 184 14.59 -6.86 -17.54
C ARG A 184 14.06 -5.52 -17.98
#